data_AF-A0A2D4K127-F1
#
_entry.id   AF-A0A2D4K127-F1
#
_cell.length_a   1.000
_cell.length_b   1.000
_cell.length_c   1.000
_cell.angle_alpha   90.00
_cell.angle_beta   90.00
_cell.angle_gamma   90.00
#
_symmetry.space_group_name_H-M   'P 1'
#
loop_
_entity.id
_entity.type
_entity.pdbx_description
1 polymer ?
#
loop_
_entity_poly.entity_id
_entity_poly.type
_entity_poly.pdbx_seq_one_letter_code
_entity_poly.pdbx_strand_id
1 'polypeptide(L)'
;RSTFRAKACLNLLLKLKHSYPGSLVPLIKVYKAKVTTMLLYGAEIWGLYSTTVLEQTQSQHLRCILGVDSRTSAAAVRAELGIHTIQALSKIRAYNYWCKVNEVENDRLPK
;
A
#
# COMPACT_ATOMS: atom_id res chain seq x y z
N ARG A 1 9.75 -2.35 12.45
CA ARG A 1 9.16 -3.71 12.56
C ARG A 1 8.12 -4.01 11.46
N SER A 2 7.20 -3.08 11.14
CA SER A 2 6.18 -3.26 10.09
C SER A 2 6.76 -3.43 8.67
N THR A 3 7.76 -2.63 8.32
CA THR A 3 8.44 -2.66 7.01
C THR A 3 9.14 -3.98 6.71
N PHE A 4 9.74 -4.63 7.72
CA PHE A 4 10.40 -5.94 7.57
C PHE A 4 9.39 -7.05 7.25
N ARG A 5 8.27 -7.08 7.99
CA ARG A 5 7.19 -8.04 7.76
C ARG A 5 6.48 -7.78 6.43
N ALA A 6 6.33 -6.51 6.05
CA ALA A 6 5.80 -6.13 4.75
C ALA A 6 6.69 -6.69 3.63
N LYS A 7 8.02 -6.53 3.71
CA LYS A 7 8.99 -7.14 2.78
C LYS A 7 8.91 -8.67 2.74
N ALA A 8 8.72 -9.34 3.87
CA ALA A 8 8.56 -10.79 3.90
C ALA A 8 7.28 -11.26 3.19
N CYS A 9 6.15 -10.57 3.43
CA CYS A 9 4.87 -10.83 2.74
C CYS A 9 4.99 -10.55 1.23
N LEU A 10 5.76 -9.52 0.88
CA LEU A 10 6.15 -9.16 -0.47
C LEU A 10 6.89 -10.30 -1.19
N ASN A 11 7.89 -10.89 -0.54
CA ASN A 11 8.66 -12.00 -1.09
C ASN A 11 7.80 -13.27 -1.25
N LEU A 12 6.86 -13.49 -0.33
CA LEU A 12 5.85 -14.54 -0.45
C LEU A 12 4.97 -14.33 -1.68
N LEU A 13 4.53 -13.10 -1.95
CA LEU A 13 3.75 -12.79 -3.17
C LEU A 13 4.52 -13.09 -4.46
N LEU A 14 5.82 -12.80 -4.51
CA LEU A 14 6.65 -13.14 -5.67
C LEU A 14 6.80 -14.65 -5.84
N LYS A 15 6.90 -15.42 -4.75
CA LYS A 15 6.89 -16.89 -4.83
C LYS A 15 5.54 -17.41 -5.34
N LEU A 16 4.43 -16.81 -4.90
CA LEU A 16 3.08 -17.17 -5.34
C LEU A 16 2.82 -16.85 -6.82
N LYS A 17 3.53 -15.87 -7.39
CA LYS A 17 3.45 -15.57 -8.84
C LYS A 17 3.77 -16.79 -9.70
N HIS A 18 4.75 -17.61 -9.29
CA HIS A 18 5.09 -18.84 -10.01
C HIS A 18 4.00 -19.92 -9.92
N SER A 19 3.19 -19.89 -8.85
CA SER A 19 2.12 -20.88 -8.63
C SER A 19 0.82 -20.54 -9.38
N TYR A 20 0.64 -19.30 -9.84
CA TYR A 20 -0.55 -18.83 -10.55
C TYR A 20 -0.18 -18.16 -11.89
N PRO A 21 0.31 -18.93 -12.88
CA PRO A 21 0.59 -18.41 -14.21
C PRO A 21 -0.71 -17.99 -14.90
N GLY A 22 -0.90 -16.69 -15.13
CA GLY A 22 -1.97 -16.17 -15.99
C GLY A 22 -2.98 -15.24 -15.34
N SER A 23 -3.13 -15.21 -14.00
CA SER A 23 -4.05 -14.28 -13.33
C SER A 23 -3.35 -13.45 -12.26
N LEU A 24 -3.23 -12.14 -12.52
CA LEU A 24 -2.69 -11.17 -11.56
C LEU A 24 -3.72 -10.78 -10.49
N VAL A 25 -5.01 -11.09 -10.70
CA VAL A 25 -6.11 -10.66 -9.83
C VAL A 25 -5.95 -11.14 -8.38
N PRO A 26 -5.64 -12.43 -8.09
CA PRO A 26 -5.44 -12.89 -6.72
C PRO A 26 -4.23 -12.23 -6.05
N LEU A 27 -3.13 -12.03 -6.79
CA LEU A 27 -1.92 -11.37 -6.28
C LEU A 27 -2.21 -9.92 -5.87
N ILE A 28 -2.93 -9.18 -6.71
CA ILE A 28 -3.36 -7.81 -6.42
C ILE A 28 -4.27 -7.77 -5.19
N LYS A 29 -5.23 -8.72 -5.08
CA LYS A 29 -6.11 -8.82 -3.91
C LYS A 29 -5.32 -9.04 -2.63
N VAL A 30 -4.36 -9.98 -2.63
CA VAL A 30 -3.53 -10.25 -1.45
C VAL A 30 -2.61 -9.05 -1.14
N TYR A 31 -2.05 -8.40 -2.16
CA TYR A 31 -1.26 -7.17 -1.97
C TYR A 31 -2.08 -6.08 -1.26
N LYS A 32 -3.29 -5.79 -1.76
CA LYS A 32 -4.21 -4.81 -1.15
C LYS A 32 -4.60 -5.22 0.28
N ALA A 33 -4.88 -6.50 0.51
CA ALA A 33 -5.36 -6.99 1.80
C ALA A 33 -4.27 -7.06 2.89
N LYS A 34 -3.02 -7.36 2.53
CA LYS A 34 -1.93 -7.62 3.49
C LYS A 34 -0.83 -6.57 3.45
N VAL A 35 -0.30 -6.25 2.28
CA VAL A 35 0.84 -5.33 2.16
C VAL A 35 0.37 -3.90 2.38
N THR A 36 -0.69 -3.47 1.70
CA THR A 36 -1.23 -2.11 1.83
C THR A 36 -1.72 -1.84 3.25
N THR A 37 -2.42 -2.79 3.89
CA THR A 37 -2.89 -2.65 5.28
C THR A 37 -1.73 -2.53 6.27
N MET A 38 -0.67 -3.31 6.07
CA MET A 38 0.53 -3.27 6.92
C MET A 38 1.33 -1.98 6.73
N LEU A 39 1.43 -1.48 5.49
CA LEU A 39 2.11 -0.22 5.19
C LEU A 39 1.35 0.99 5.72
N LEU A 40 0.02 0.97 5.67
CA LEU A 40 -0.86 2.04 6.13
C LEU A 40 -1.22 1.93 7.61
N TYR A 41 -0.55 1.06 8.36
CA TYR A 41 -0.74 0.95 9.80
C TYR A 41 -0.27 2.23 10.48
N GLY A 42 -1.17 2.90 11.21
CA GLY A 42 -0.89 4.19 11.84
C GLY A 42 -0.79 5.36 10.88
N ALA A 43 -1.23 5.21 9.62
CA ALA A 43 -1.23 6.29 8.63
C ALA A 43 -2.03 7.52 9.09
N GLU A 44 -2.86 7.37 10.12
CA GLU A 44 -3.59 8.46 10.75
C GLU A 44 -2.65 9.50 11.40
N ILE A 45 -1.54 9.01 11.95
CA ILE A 45 -0.54 9.83 12.65
C ILE A 45 0.52 10.34 11.67
N TRP A 46 1.06 9.45 10.82
CA TRP A 46 2.18 9.80 9.94
C TRP A 46 1.80 10.11 8.49
N GLY A 47 0.54 9.89 8.10
CA GLY A 47 0.13 9.89 6.69
C GLY A 47 0.10 11.25 6.00
N LEU A 48 0.25 12.33 6.76
CA LEU A 48 0.41 13.70 6.25
C LEU A 48 1.86 14.03 5.86
N TYR A 49 2.84 13.26 6.34
CA TYR A 49 4.25 13.46 6.02
C TYR A 49 4.66 12.81 4.69
N SER A 50 5.89 13.08 4.25
CA SER A 50 6.45 12.52 3.03
C SER A 50 6.63 10.99 3.11
N THR A 51 6.10 10.27 2.11
CA THR A 51 6.15 8.80 2.01
C THR A 51 7.06 8.30 0.88
N THR A 52 8.02 9.11 0.43
CA THR A 52 8.87 8.84 -0.76
C THR A 52 9.52 7.47 -0.76
N VAL A 53 10.08 7.04 0.37
CA VAL A 53 10.73 5.72 0.51
C VAL A 53 9.74 4.57 0.36
N LEU A 54 8.53 4.72 0.92
CA LEU A 54 7.46 3.73 0.77
C LEU A 54 7.01 3.66 -0.69
N GLU A 55 7.01 4.78 -1.40
CA GLU A 55 6.61 4.81 -2.81
C GLU A 55 7.62 4.24 -3.78
N GLN A 56 8.91 4.45 -3.53
CA GLN A 56 9.95 3.76 -4.27
C GLN A 56 9.80 2.24 -4.08
N THR A 57 9.57 1.81 -2.84
CA THR A 57 9.38 0.39 -2.52
C THR A 57 8.12 -0.19 -3.18
N GLN A 58 6.99 0.52 -3.13
CA GLN A 58 5.77 0.12 -3.84
C GLN A 58 6.04 0.00 -5.34
N SER A 59 6.61 1.03 -5.95
CA SER A 59 6.84 1.09 -7.40
C SER A 59 7.74 -0.04 -7.88
N GLN A 60 8.81 -0.33 -7.15
CA GLN A 60 9.70 -1.44 -7.46
C GLN A 60 8.93 -2.77 -7.43
N HIS A 61 8.08 -2.94 -6.43
CA HIS A 61 7.38 -4.21 -6.26
C HIS A 61 6.27 -4.44 -7.26
N LEU A 62 5.50 -3.41 -7.58
CA LEU A 62 4.45 -3.49 -8.61
C LEU A 62 5.03 -3.83 -9.98
N ARG A 63 6.24 -3.33 -10.30
CA ARG A 63 6.98 -3.73 -11.50
C ARG A 63 7.36 -5.20 -11.49
N CYS A 64 7.83 -5.73 -10.35
CA CYS A 64 8.12 -7.16 -10.20
C CYS A 64 6.86 -8.04 -10.37
N ILE A 65 5.72 -7.60 -9.84
CA ILE A 65 4.43 -8.30 -9.99
C ILE A 65 4.04 -8.37 -11.48
N LEU A 66 4.06 -7.23 -12.19
CA LEU A 66 3.79 -7.18 -13.63
C LEU A 66 4.86 -7.86 -14.49
N GLY A 67 6.10 -7.97 -14.00
CA GLY A 67 7.22 -8.47 -14.79
C GLY A 67 7.77 -7.46 -15.80
N VAL A 68 7.63 -6.16 -15.52
CA VAL A 68 8.13 -5.08 -16.38
C VAL A 68 9.47 -4.52 -15.88
N ASP A 69 10.16 -3.78 -16.75
CA ASP A 69 11.46 -3.18 -16.50
C ASP A 69 11.43 -2.12 -15.39
N SER A 70 12.57 -1.90 -14.73
CA SER A 70 12.75 -0.88 -13.69
C SER A 70 12.65 0.55 -14.21
N ARG A 71 12.63 0.78 -15.53
CA ARG A 71 12.40 2.09 -16.16
C ARG A 71 10.93 2.36 -16.48
N THR A 72 10.08 1.32 -16.54
CA THR A 72 8.66 1.47 -16.90
C THR A 72 7.91 2.39 -15.95
N SER A 73 7.30 3.48 -16.43
CA SER A 73 6.64 4.49 -15.59
C SER A 73 5.83 3.90 -14.43
N ALA A 74 6.14 4.34 -13.21
CA ALA A 74 5.46 3.87 -12.01
C ALA A 74 3.98 4.26 -11.99
N ALA A 75 3.60 5.33 -12.69
CA ALA A 75 2.21 5.74 -12.84
C ALA A 75 1.45 4.76 -13.76
N ALA A 76 2.06 4.36 -14.88
CA ALA A 76 1.47 3.38 -15.80
C ALA A 76 1.28 2.01 -15.11
N VAL A 77 2.32 1.54 -14.42
CA VAL A 77 2.27 0.30 -13.61
C VAL A 77 1.13 0.29 -12.59
N ARG A 78 0.88 1.43 -11.95
CA ARG A 78 -0.22 1.58 -10.99
C ARG A 78 -1.59 1.61 -11.66
N ALA A 79 -1.69 2.25 -12.82
CA ALA A 79 -2.92 2.32 -13.60
C ALA A 79 -3.36 0.91 -14.05
N GLU A 80 -2.43 0.14 -14.62
CA GLU A 80 -2.69 -1.26 -15.05
C GLU A 80 -3.15 -2.16 -13.90
N LEU A 81 -2.57 -1.99 -12.70
CA LEU A 81 -2.93 -2.79 -11.53
C LEU A 81 -4.14 -2.25 -10.74
N GLY A 82 -4.62 -1.04 -11.07
CA GLY A 82 -5.65 -0.34 -10.30
C GLY A 82 -5.24 -0.12 -8.84
N ILE A 83 -4.02 0.35 -8.59
CA ILE A 83 -3.45 0.59 -7.25
C ILE A 83 -3.09 2.07 -7.08
N HIS A 84 -3.61 2.71 -6.04
CA HIS A 84 -3.24 4.08 -5.68
C HIS A 84 -1.86 4.17 -5.02
N THR A 85 -1.29 5.37 -5.06
CA THR A 85 -0.07 5.71 -4.34
C THR A 85 -0.28 5.53 -2.84
N ILE A 86 0.71 5.01 -2.11
CA ILE A 86 0.72 4.98 -0.64
C ILE A 86 0.48 6.37 -0.07
N GLN A 87 1.02 7.43 -0.69
CA GLN A 87 0.83 8.80 -0.25
C GLN A 87 -0.64 9.24 -0.33
N ALA A 88 -1.34 8.90 -1.42
CA ALA A 88 -2.76 9.22 -1.53
C ALA A 88 -3.56 8.45 -0.47
N LEU A 89 -3.30 7.15 -0.34
CA LEU A 89 -3.98 6.30 0.64
C LEU A 89 -3.71 6.74 2.09
N SER A 90 -2.48 7.17 2.40
CA SER A 90 -2.12 7.64 3.73
C SER A 90 -2.79 8.96 4.07
N LYS A 91 -2.83 9.90 3.13
CA LYS A 91 -3.52 11.18 3.29
C LYS A 91 -5.02 11.00 3.47
N ILE A 92 -5.65 10.13 2.67
CA ILE A 92 -7.09 9.83 2.81
C ILE A 92 -7.39 9.28 4.21
N ARG A 93 -6.57 8.33 4.71
CA ARG A 93 -6.75 7.78 6.06
C ARG A 93 -6.54 8.82 7.15
N ALA A 94 -5.47 9.60 7.06
CA ALA A 94 -5.21 10.68 8.01
C ALA A 94 -6.36 11.68 8.04
N TYR A 95 -6.78 12.16 6.87
CA TYR A 95 -7.88 13.10 6.75
C TYR A 95 -9.17 12.56 7.38
N ASN A 96 -9.61 11.35 6.99
CA ASN A 96 -10.82 10.74 7.53
C ASN A 96 -10.76 10.55 9.05
N TYR A 97 -9.60 10.19 9.59
CA TYR A 97 -9.40 10.07 11.02
C TYR A 97 -9.53 11.41 11.72
N TRP A 98 -8.82 12.44 11.27
CA TRP A 98 -8.83 13.76 11.92
C TRP A 98 -10.19 14.46 11.78
N CYS A 99 -10.91 14.29 10.67
CA CYS A 99 -12.30 14.74 10.55
C CYS A 99 -13.18 14.08 11.62
N LYS A 100 -13.10 12.76 11.77
CA LYS A 100 -13.86 12.03 12.78
C LYS A 100 -13.48 12.45 14.21
N VAL A 101 -12.20 12.72 14.48
CA VAL A 101 -11.75 13.22 15.79
C VAL A 101 -12.37 14.59 16.10
N ASN A 102 -12.44 15.49 15.12
CA ASN A 102 -13.03 16.83 15.31
C ASN A 102 -14.56 16.79 15.50
N GLU A 103 -15.25 15.77 14.99
CA GLU A 103 -16.70 15.60 15.11
C GLU A 103 -17.10 14.94 16.44
N VAL A 104 -16.19 14.26 17.14
CA VAL A 104 -16.48 13.56 18.38
C VAL A 104 -16.39 14.53 19.57
N GLU A 105 -17.47 14.59 20.36
CA GLU A 105 -17.53 15.34 21.61
C GLU A 105 -16.45 14.87 22.60
N ASN A 106 -15.79 15.81 23.28
CA ASN A 106 -14.52 15.63 24.02
C ASN A 106 -14.49 14.50 25.08
N ASP A 107 -15.63 13.91 25.44
CA ASP A 107 -15.75 12.89 26.48
C ASP A 107 -15.69 11.43 25.95
N ARG A 108 -15.50 11.23 24.63
CA ARG A 108 -15.41 9.89 24.03
C ARG A 108 -14.13 9.71 23.23
N LEU A 109 -13.39 8.64 23.54
CA LEU A 109 -12.27 8.21 22.70
C LEU A 109 -12.80 7.78 21.31
N PRO A 110 -12.14 8.19 20.21
CA PRO A 110 -12.51 7.74 18.87
C PRO A 110 -12.35 6.22 18.79
N LYS A 111 -13.47 5.52 18.53
CA LYS A 111 -13.52 4.06 18.31
C LYS A 111 -12.94 3.66 16.96
#